data_AF-A0A428PXM6-F1
#
_entry.id   AF-A0A428PXM6-F1
#
_cell.length_a   1.000
_cell.length_b   1.000
_cell.length_c   1.000
_cell.angle_alpha   90.00
_cell.angle_beta   90.00
_cell.angle_gamma   90.00
#
_symmetry.space_group_name_H-M   'P 1'
#
loop_
_entity.id
_entity.type
_entity.pdbx_description
1 polymer ?
#
loop_
_entity_poly.entity_id
_entity_poly.type
_entity_poly.pdbx_seq_one_letter_code
_entity_poly.pdbx_strand_id
1 'polypeptide(L)'
;MFNLAQDDPMVMHMALALSFEDMDPRRPTPSPESNQRPAYHYSSALRLLADAVGCEEPCEDFDSLLTTLWLMVLYEQQFGHSQSQGCSNHLKGAASLLQHRMKKFLQFPAPDHDVDTPTCALTRKSGLDTRPMLSLYSARMLVWISGSDAAAASTGGGGHFNRTLMSLLSEAQPEDSGANLNDPFEPPPLSPLQSYMRMHRYSNPLYRVAWATHILKPNY
;
A
#
# COMPACT_ATOMS: atom_id res chain seq x y z
N MET A 1 -8.28 -5.19 -4.93
CA MET A 1 -7.65 -6.53 -4.92
C MET A 1 -8.32 -7.49 -5.90
N PHE A 2 -9.58 -7.95 -5.71
CA PHE A 2 -10.19 -8.92 -6.65
C PHE A 2 -10.27 -8.41 -8.10
N ASN A 3 -10.74 -7.18 -8.33
CA ASN A 3 -10.77 -6.59 -9.67
C ASN A 3 -9.35 -6.46 -10.26
N LEU A 4 -8.38 -6.01 -9.45
CA LEU A 4 -6.98 -5.96 -9.86
C LEU A 4 -6.46 -7.34 -10.26
N ALA A 5 -6.83 -8.41 -9.56
CA ALA A 5 -6.44 -9.76 -9.94
C ALA A 5 -7.05 -10.21 -11.28
N GLN A 6 -8.19 -9.67 -11.70
CA GLN A 6 -8.76 -10.00 -13.01
C GLN A 6 -7.97 -9.38 -14.16
N ASP A 7 -7.44 -8.17 -13.92
CA ASP A 7 -6.82 -7.34 -14.96
C ASP A 7 -5.28 -7.39 -14.95
N ASP A 8 -4.69 -7.73 -13.79
CA ASP A 8 -3.24 -7.73 -13.57
C ASP A 8 -2.72 -9.14 -13.25
N PRO A 9 -1.86 -9.71 -14.12
CA PRO A 9 -1.37 -11.07 -13.96
C PRO A 9 -0.51 -11.26 -12.71
N MET A 10 0.24 -10.24 -12.29
CA MET A 10 1.10 -10.32 -11.11
C MET A 10 0.25 -10.43 -9.83
N VAL A 11 -0.83 -9.66 -9.75
CA VAL A 11 -1.80 -9.75 -8.65
C VAL A 11 -2.52 -11.10 -8.68
N MET A 12 -2.93 -11.57 -9.86
CA MET A 12 -3.55 -12.89 -10.02
C MET A 12 -2.65 -14.03 -9.52
N HIS A 13 -1.38 -14.02 -9.93
CA HIS A 13 -0.41 -15.02 -9.52
C HIS A 13 -0.28 -15.07 -7.99
N MET A 14 -0.22 -13.92 -7.30
CA MET A 14 -0.18 -13.92 -5.83
C MET A 14 -1.48 -14.43 -5.19
N ALA A 15 -2.63 -14.07 -5.74
CA ALA A 15 -3.92 -14.59 -5.26
C ALA A 15 -4.00 -16.12 -5.40
N LEU A 16 -3.51 -16.67 -6.50
CA LEU A 16 -3.43 -18.11 -6.73
C LEU A 16 -2.43 -18.79 -5.78
N ALA A 17 -1.25 -18.19 -5.57
CA ALA A 17 -0.24 -18.74 -4.66
C ALA A 17 -0.81 -18.92 -3.24
N LEU A 18 -1.42 -17.87 -2.70
CA LEU A 18 -2.08 -17.92 -1.39
C LEU A 18 -3.22 -18.94 -1.36
N SER A 19 -4.07 -18.96 -2.39
CA SER A 19 -5.21 -19.88 -2.46
C SER A 19 -4.78 -21.34 -2.50
N PHE A 20 -3.68 -21.66 -3.20
CA PHE A 20 -3.18 -23.03 -3.27
C PHE A 20 -2.59 -23.48 -1.94
N GLU A 21 -1.81 -22.65 -1.23
CA GLU A 21 -1.32 -22.97 0.13
C GLU A 21 -2.47 -23.21 1.10
N ASP A 22 -3.47 -22.32 1.12
CA ASP A 22 -4.63 -22.43 2.03
C ASP A 22 -5.46 -23.69 1.79
N MET A 23 -5.50 -24.18 0.55
CA MET A 23 -6.25 -25.37 0.16
C MET A 23 -5.49 -26.68 0.34
N ASP A 24 -4.16 -26.65 0.43
CA ASP A 24 -3.32 -27.84 0.57
C ASP A 24 -3.60 -28.68 1.82
N PRO A 25 -3.76 -28.12 3.05
CA PRO A 25 -4.06 -28.92 4.24
C PRO A 25 -5.43 -29.61 4.20
N ARG A 26 -6.28 -29.25 3.23
CA ARG A 26 -7.62 -29.82 3.03
C ARG A 26 -7.64 -30.94 1.98
N ARG A 27 -6.51 -31.28 1.35
CA ARG A 27 -6.46 -32.31 0.31
C ARG A 27 -6.23 -33.71 0.89
N PRO A 28 -7.10 -34.69 0.58
CA PRO A 28 -6.97 -36.07 1.07
C PRO A 28 -5.69 -36.79 0.60
N THR A 29 -5.13 -36.39 -0.54
CA THR A 29 -3.90 -36.95 -1.13
C THR A 29 -3.13 -35.84 -1.86
N PRO A 30 -2.09 -35.25 -1.26
CA PRO A 30 -1.24 -34.28 -1.95
C PRO A 30 -0.47 -35.00 -3.07
N SER A 31 -0.53 -34.45 -4.29
CA SER A 31 0.31 -34.92 -5.39
C SER A 31 1.61 -34.11 -5.40
N PRO A 32 2.75 -34.65 -5.85
CA PRO A 32 3.99 -33.87 -5.94
C PRO A 32 3.84 -32.61 -6.81
N GLU A 33 2.91 -32.61 -7.77
CA GLU A 33 2.56 -31.43 -8.57
C GLU A 33 1.74 -30.38 -7.79
N SER A 34 0.99 -30.76 -6.75
CA SER A 34 0.23 -29.78 -5.96
C SER A 34 1.11 -28.90 -5.12
N ASN A 35 2.22 -29.44 -4.60
CA ASN A 35 3.14 -28.72 -3.72
C ASN A 35 3.99 -27.69 -4.48
N GLN A 36 4.15 -27.83 -5.80
CA GLN A 36 4.94 -26.89 -6.61
C GLN A 36 4.13 -25.72 -7.16
N ARG A 37 2.78 -25.83 -7.16
CA ARG A 37 1.90 -24.80 -7.73
C ARG A 37 1.97 -23.46 -6.98
N PRO A 38 1.93 -23.41 -5.64
CA PRO A 38 2.07 -22.14 -4.94
C PRO A 38 3.39 -21.44 -5.24
N ALA A 39 4.50 -22.19 -5.15
CA ALA A 39 5.83 -21.67 -5.45
C ALA A 39 5.95 -21.16 -6.88
N TYR A 40 5.38 -21.88 -7.86
CA TYR A 40 5.35 -21.45 -9.26
C TYR A 40 4.64 -20.10 -9.42
N HIS A 41 3.46 -19.94 -8.83
CA HIS A 41 2.71 -18.68 -8.95
C HIS A 41 3.40 -17.55 -8.19
N TYR A 42 3.92 -17.81 -6.99
CA TYR A 42 4.70 -16.85 -6.22
C TYR A 42 5.93 -16.35 -7.00
N SER A 43 6.75 -17.25 -7.55
CA SER A 43 7.94 -16.88 -8.33
C SER A 43 7.58 -16.15 -9.62
N SER A 44 6.46 -16.51 -10.25
CA SER A 44 5.97 -15.82 -11.44
C SER A 44 5.56 -14.38 -11.13
N ALA A 45 4.82 -14.15 -10.03
CA ALA A 45 4.50 -12.81 -9.56
C ALA A 45 5.75 -12.01 -9.19
N LEU A 46 6.73 -12.63 -8.53
CA LEU A 46 7.98 -11.96 -8.14
C LEU A 46 8.76 -11.48 -9.35
N ARG A 47 8.82 -12.29 -10.41
CA ARG A 47 9.47 -11.89 -11.66
C ARG A 47 8.73 -10.73 -12.33
N LEU A 48 7.40 -10.82 -12.46
CA LEU A 48 6.59 -9.73 -13.03
C LEU A 48 6.74 -8.43 -12.23
N LEU A 49 6.83 -8.52 -10.91
CA LEU A 49 7.07 -7.38 -10.03
C LEU A 49 8.45 -6.76 -10.27
N ALA A 50 9.48 -7.59 -10.36
CA ALA A 50 10.84 -7.12 -10.63
C ALA A 50 10.92 -6.42 -11.99
N ASP A 51 10.28 -6.98 -13.02
CA ASP A 51 10.21 -6.38 -14.36
C ASP A 51 9.49 -5.02 -14.31
N ALA A 52 8.32 -4.95 -13.66
CA ALA A 52 7.51 -3.73 -13.55
C ALA A 52 8.18 -2.62 -12.73
N VAL A 53 8.99 -2.98 -11.72
CA VAL A 53 9.80 -2.02 -10.95
C VAL A 53 11.03 -1.57 -11.73
N GLY A 54 11.60 -2.43 -12.57
CA GLY A 54 12.75 -2.12 -13.43
C GLY A 54 12.42 -1.25 -14.65
N CYS A 55 11.16 -1.16 -15.05
CA CYS A 55 10.74 -0.24 -16.11
C CYS A 55 10.87 1.23 -15.66
N GLU A 56 11.70 2.00 -16.37
CA GLU A 56 11.93 3.43 -16.13
C GLU A 56 10.74 4.32 -16.53
N GLU A 57 9.73 3.77 -17.21
CA GLU A 57 8.54 4.53 -17.59
C GLU A 57 7.81 5.04 -16.33
N PRO A 58 7.29 6.28 -16.34
CA PRO A 58 6.52 6.82 -15.24
C PRO A 58 5.23 6.01 -15.05
N CYS A 59 5.23 5.08 -14.09
CA CYS A 59 4.03 4.42 -13.63
C CYS A 59 3.31 5.34 -12.64
N GLU A 60 2.11 5.79 -13.02
CA GLU A 60 1.29 6.67 -12.17
C GLU A 60 0.33 5.88 -11.27
N ASP A 61 0.14 4.58 -11.54
CA ASP A 61 -0.73 3.70 -10.77
C ASP A 61 0.07 2.62 -10.02
N PHE A 62 0.10 2.75 -8.69
CA PHE A 62 0.81 1.82 -7.82
C PHE A 62 -0.08 0.72 -7.26
N ASP A 63 -1.37 0.65 -7.65
CA ASP A 63 -2.34 -0.26 -7.05
C ASP A 63 -1.92 -1.73 -7.19
N SER A 64 -1.50 -2.15 -8.39
CA SER A 64 -1.00 -3.51 -8.63
C SER A 64 0.32 -3.79 -7.92
N LEU A 65 1.29 -2.87 -8.00
CA LEU A 65 2.62 -3.02 -7.38
C LEU A 65 2.51 -3.21 -5.86
N LEU A 66 1.76 -2.32 -5.20
CA LEU A 66 1.58 -2.35 -3.76
C LEU A 66 0.70 -3.52 -3.31
N THR A 67 -0.32 -3.90 -4.11
CA THR A 67 -1.11 -5.10 -3.81
C THR A 67 -0.24 -6.34 -3.84
N THR A 68 0.56 -6.52 -4.90
CA THR A 68 1.45 -7.68 -5.02
C THR A 68 2.47 -7.72 -3.89
N LEU A 69 3.13 -6.60 -3.58
CA LEU A 69 4.08 -6.51 -2.47
C LEU A 69 3.42 -6.88 -1.14
N TRP A 70 2.23 -6.35 -0.87
CA TRP A 70 1.48 -6.69 0.34
C TRP A 70 1.12 -8.18 0.41
N LEU A 71 0.67 -8.78 -0.70
CA LEU A 71 0.35 -10.20 -0.77
C LEU A 71 1.59 -11.09 -0.59
N MET A 72 2.76 -10.67 -1.12
CA MET A 72 4.02 -11.39 -0.91
C MET A 72 4.46 -11.32 0.55
N VAL A 73 4.31 -10.16 1.20
CA VAL A 73 4.55 -10.04 2.65
C VAL A 73 3.62 -10.97 3.43
N LEU A 74 2.33 -11.01 3.09
CA LEU A 74 1.38 -11.94 3.73
C LEU A 74 1.75 -13.40 3.50
N TYR A 75 2.10 -13.78 2.27
CA TYR A 75 2.51 -15.14 1.93
C TYR A 75 3.71 -15.57 2.78
N GLU A 76 4.74 -14.73 2.88
CA GLU A 76 5.94 -15.01 3.68
C GLU A 76 5.66 -15.03 5.19
N GLN A 77 4.70 -14.24 5.67
CA GLN A 77 4.30 -14.27 7.08
C GLN A 77 3.56 -15.56 7.45
N GLN A 78 2.81 -16.16 6.50
CA GLN A 78 1.99 -17.35 6.74
C GLN A 78 2.73 -18.65 6.44
N PHE A 79 3.43 -18.69 5.31
CA PHE A 79 4.02 -19.91 4.74
C PHE A 79 5.55 -19.83 4.60
N GLY A 80 6.13 -18.66 4.87
CA GLY A 80 7.57 -18.45 4.75
C GLY A 80 8.38 -19.28 5.74
N HIS A 81 9.66 -19.45 5.42
CA HIS A 81 10.59 -20.21 6.26
C HIS A 81 10.90 -19.46 7.56
N SER A 82 11.27 -20.22 8.61
CA SER A 82 11.50 -19.73 9.99
C SER A 82 12.54 -18.60 10.13
N GLN A 83 13.35 -18.33 9.10
CA GLN A 83 14.34 -17.25 9.11
C GLN A 83 13.77 -15.90 8.67
N SER A 84 12.51 -15.80 8.24
CA SER A 84 11.82 -14.55 7.84
C SER A 84 12.50 -13.70 6.75
N GLN A 85 13.49 -14.24 6.05
CA GLN A 85 14.30 -13.50 5.07
C GLN A 85 13.47 -13.00 3.89
N GLY A 86 12.50 -13.79 3.41
CA GLY A 86 11.61 -13.40 2.32
C GLY A 86 10.78 -12.17 2.67
N CYS A 87 10.11 -12.18 3.82
CA CYS A 87 9.36 -11.03 4.34
C CYS A 87 10.25 -9.79 4.47
N SER A 88 11.43 -9.92 5.09
CA SER A 88 12.38 -8.79 5.23
C SER A 88 12.82 -8.22 3.88
N ASN A 89 13.06 -9.09 2.89
CA ASN A 89 13.47 -8.68 1.54
C ASN A 89 12.34 -7.91 0.82
N HIS A 90 11.10 -8.36 0.92
CA HIS A 90 9.95 -7.65 0.35
C HIS A 90 9.73 -6.28 1.00
N LEU A 91 9.87 -6.18 2.32
CA LEU A 91 9.78 -4.90 3.03
C LEU A 91 10.89 -3.93 2.62
N LYS A 92 12.11 -4.44 2.40
CA LYS A 92 13.21 -3.63 1.83
C LYS A 92 12.92 -3.20 0.39
N GLY A 93 12.38 -4.10 -0.44
CA GLY A 93 11.95 -3.80 -1.80
C GLY A 93 10.87 -2.72 -1.85
N ALA A 94 9.87 -2.81 -0.97
CA ALA A 94 8.82 -1.80 -0.81
C ALA A 94 9.39 -0.45 -0.38
N ALA A 95 10.39 -0.43 0.51
CA ALA A 95 11.05 0.81 0.93
C ALA A 95 11.82 1.46 -0.24
N SER A 96 12.50 0.66 -1.05
CA SER A 96 13.18 1.12 -2.27
C SER A 96 12.20 1.71 -3.28
N LEU A 97 11.08 1.01 -3.55
CA LEU A 97 10.01 1.51 -4.42
C LEU A 97 9.47 2.86 -3.94
N LEU A 98 9.24 2.97 -2.62
CA LEU A 98 8.75 4.19 -1.98
C LEU A 98 9.72 5.36 -2.19
N GLN A 99 11.00 5.12 -1.94
CA GLN A 99 12.07 6.12 -2.04
C GLN A 99 12.26 6.62 -3.48
N HIS A 100 12.25 5.72 -4.45
CA HIS A 100 12.63 6.07 -5.83
C HIS A 100 11.47 6.49 -6.71
N ARG A 101 10.27 5.95 -6.50
CA ARG A 101 9.14 6.15 -7.44
C ARG A 101 7.96 6.89 -6.84
N MET A 102 7.78 6.80 -5.53
CA MET A 102 6.54 7.25 -4.89
C MET A 102 6.66 8.57 -4.12
N LYS A 103 7.89 9.06 -3.86
CA LYS A 103 8.14 10.26 -3.04
C LYS A 103 7.24 11.44 -3.40
N LYS A 104 7.07 11.75 -4.69
CA LYS A 104 6.25 12.87 -5.17
C LYS A 104 4.75 12.73 -4.87
N PHE A 105 4.27 11.51 -4.63
CA PHE A 105 2.86 11.20 -4.38
C PHE A 105 2.50 11.13 -2.89
N LEU A 106 3.47 11.28 -1.99
CA LEU A 106 3.29 11.22 -0.53
C LEU A 106 2.84 12.56 0.09
N GLN A 107 1.98 13.28 -0.62
CA GLN A 107 1.36 14.50 -0.14
C GLN A 107 -0.12 14.25 0.08
N PHE A 108 -0.60 14.45 1.31
CA PHE A 108 -1.98 14.16 1.70
C PHE A 108 -2.67 15.42 2.21
N PRO A 109 -3.95 15.62 1.85
CA PRO A 109 -4.68 16.83 2.19
C PRO A 109 -4.81 16.98 3.70
N ALA A 110 -4.85 18.22 4.16
CA ALA A 110 -5.20 18.51 5.54
C ALA A 110 -6.64 18.03 5.83
N PRO A 111 -6.93 17.60 7.06
CA PRO A 111 -8.31 17.41 7.49
C PRO A 111 -9.01 18.78 7.46
N ASP A 112 -10.03 18.94 6.62
CA ASP A 112 -10.87 20.13 6.65
C ASP A 112 -11.56 20.21 8.02
N HIS A 113 -11.40 21.35 8.69
CA HIS A 113 -12.05 21.65 9.96
C HIS A 113 -13.50 22.13 9.78
N ASP A 114 -13.98 22.30 8.54
CA ASP A 114 -15.34 22.77 8.23
C ASP A 114 -16.31 21.61 7.96
N VAL A 115 -17.03 21.27 9.02
CA VAL A 115 -18.47 20.92 9.15
C VAL A 115 -19.23 20.31 7.94
N ASP A 116 -19.82 19.13 8.18
CA ASP A 116 -21.16 18.70 7.76
C ASP A 116 -21.54 18.48 6.28
N THR A 117 -20.59 18.14 5.41
CA THR A 117 -20.98 17.48 4.14
C THR A 117 -20.34 16.11 4.01
N PRO A 118 -21.11 15.02 3.83
CA PRO A 118 -20.56 13.72 3.44
C PRO A 118 -20.18 13.79 1.96
N THR A 119 -19.16 14.60 1.67
CA THR A 119 -18.59 14.70 0.32
C THR A 119 -17.92 13.37 0.05
N CYS A 120 -18.53 12.59 -0.83
CA CYS A 120 -18.02 11.32 -1.30
C CYS A 120 -16.54 11.51 -1.67
N ALA A 121 -15.64 10.73 -1.08
CA ALA A 121 -14.20 10.78 -1.37
C ALA A 121 -13.88 10.54 -2.87
N LEU A 122 -14.89 10.14 -3.66
CA LEU A 122 -14.83 9.98 -5.12
C LEU A 122 -14.93 11.30 -5.91
N THR A 123 -15.39 12.42 -5.32
CA THR A 123 -15.57 13.69 -6.05
C THR A 123 -14.49 14.73 -5.78
N ARG A 124 -13.44 14.43 -4.99
CA ARG A 124 -12.25 15.31 -4.91
C ARG A 124 -11.34 15.12 -6.13
N LYS A 125 -11.92 15.10 -7.33
CA LYS A 125 -11.29 15.62 -8.54
C LYS A 125 -11.71 17.10 -8.68
N SER A 126 -11.57 17.85 -7.58
CA SER A 126 -11.95 19.28 -7.53
C SER A 126 -10.76 20.11 -8.00
N GLY A 127 -10.58 20.16 -9.32
CA GLY A 127 -10.29 21.36 -10.11
C GLY A 127 -9.12 22.31 -9.82
N LEU A 128 -8.35 22.21 -8.73
CA LEU A 128 -7.35 23.25 -8.38
C LEU A 128 -5.98 22.75 -7.89
N ASP A 129 -5.80 21.46 -7.59
CA ASP A 129 -4.49 20.90 -7.21
C ASP A 129 -3.97 19.95 -8.30
N THR A 130 -3.00 20.41 -9.08
CA THR A 130 -2.27 19.64 -10.11
C THR A 130 -1.22 18.68 -9.54
N ARG A 131 -1.24 18.43 -8.22
CA ARG A 131 -0.22 17.62 -7.56
C ARG A 131 -0.49 16.13 -7.75
N PRO A 132 0.53 15.34 -8.16
CA PRO A 132 0.38 13.89 -8.28
C PRO A 132 0.12 13.30 -6.88
N MET A 133 -0.97 12.54 -6.72
CA MET A 133 -1.36 11.92 -5.46
C MET A 133 -1.61 10.42 -5.64
N LEU A 134 -1.37 9.64 -4.58
CA LEU A 134 -1.73 8.23 -4.57
C LEU A 134 -3.24 8.03 -4.58
N SER A 135 -3.70 6.94 -5.20
CA SER A 135 -5.08 6.47 -5.03
C SER A 135 -5.39 6.19 -3.55
N LEU A 136 -6.67 6.23 -3.16
CA LEU A 136 -7.11 5.83 -1.81
C LEU A 136 -6.67 4.41 -1.47
N TYR A 137 -6.67 3.53 -2.47
CA TYR A 137 -6.33 2.12 -2.33
C TYR A 137 -4.81 1.92 -2.16
N SER A 138 -3.98 2.55 -2.99
CA SER A 138 -2.52 2.58 -2.84
C SER A 138 -2.11 3.11 -1.46
N ALA A 139 -2.70 4.22 -1.01
CA ALA A 139 -2.46 4.75 0.34
C ALA A 139 -2.85 3.74 1.43
N ARG A 140 -3.93 2.98 1.23
CA ARG A 140 -4.33 1.92 2.15
C ARG A 140 -3.32 0.76 2.17
N MET A 141 -2.79 0.36 1.03
CA MET A 141 -1.77 -0.69 0.96
C MET A 141 -0.50 -0.26 1.71
N LEU A 142 -0.07 1.01 1.60
CA LEU A 142 1.07 1.53 2.37
C LEU A 142 0.85 1.43 3.89
N VAL A 143 -0.36 1.70 4.37
CA VAL A 143 -0.72 1.53 5.79
C VAL A 143 -0.59 0.06 6.21
N TRP A 144 -1.05 -0.88 5.38
CA TRP A 144 -0.95 -2.30 5.68
C TRP A 144 0.49 -2.82 5.67
N ILE A 145 1.30 -2.40 4.69
CA ILE A 145 2.73 -2.71 4.64
C ILE A 145 3.45 -2.10 5.84
N SER A 146 3.12 -0.87 6.24
CA SER A 146 3.64 -0.21 7.44
C SER A 146 3.36 -1.01 8.71
N GLY A 147 2.14 -1.54 8.86
CA GLY A 147 1.78 -2.42 9.96
C GLY A 147 2.58 -3.73 9.97
N SER A 148 2.71 -4.38 8.81
CA SER A 148 3.52 -5.60 8.68
C SER A 148 5.00 -5.36 8.98
N ASP A 149 5.56 -4.23 8.55
CA ASP A 149 6.95 -3.84 8.84
C ASP A 149 7.17 -3.58 10.33
N ALA A 150 6.21 -2.94 11.02
CA ALA A 150 6.27 -2.72 12.47
C ALA A 150 6.20 -4.04 13.25
N ALA A 151 5.33 -4.97 12.82
CA ALA A 151 5.25 -6.30 13.39
C ALA A 151 6.58 -7.07 13.20
N ALA A 152 7.14 -7.06 11.99
CA ALA A 152 8.43 -7.69 11.71
C ALA A 152 9.59 -7.02 12.46
N ALA A 153 9.53 -5.71 12.72
CA ALA A 153 10.55 -5.00 13.51
C ALA A 153 10.60 -5.50 14.95
N SER A 154 9.46 -5.90 15.54
CA SER A 154 9.40 -6.42 16.91
C SER A 154 10.18 -7.73 17.11
N THR A 155 10.44 -8.46 16.02
CA THR A 155 11.22 -9.70 16.01
C THR A 155 12.61 -9.54 15.37
N GLY A 156 13.00 -8.30 15.03
CA GLY A 156 14.30 -7.97 14.43
C GLY A 156 14.39 -8.09 12.90
N GLY A 157 13.29 -8.42 12.21
CA GLY A 157 13.26 -8.64 10.75
C GLY A 157 12.77 -7.46 9.90
N GLY A 158 12.24 -6.39 10.51
CA GLY A 158 11.61 -5.25 9.82
C GLY A 158 12.12 -3.87 10.28
N GLY A 159 11.32 -2.83 9.99
CA GLY A 159 11.55 -1.44 10.39
C GLY A 159 12.17 -0.56 9.30
N HIS A 160 12.62 -1.17 8.20
CA HIS A 160 13.26 -0.42 7.11
C HIS A 160 12.22 0.37 6.31
N PHE A 161 11.08 -0.24 6.00
CA PHE A 161 10.00 0.43 5.29
C PHE A 161 9.45 1.62 6.08
N ASN A 162 9.18 1.44 7.37
CA ASN A 162 8.67 2.51 8.22
C ASN A 162 9.67 3.65 8.39
N ARG A 163 10.97 3.35 8.52
CA ARG A 163 12.01 4.39 8.58
C ARG A 163 12.02 5.23 7.31
N THR A 164 11.98 4.58 6.15
CA THR A 164 11.95 5.26 4.85
C THR A 164 10.66 6.07 4.67
N LEU A 165 9.50 5.49 5.00
CA LEU A 165 8.21 6.18 4.92
C LEU A 165 8.18 7.44 5.79
N MET A 166 8.65 7.36 7.04
CA MET A 166 8.67 8.50 7.95
C MET A 166 9.65 9.59 7.48
N SER A 167 10.80 9.23 6.93
CA SER A 167 11.74 10.19 6.30
C SER A 167 11.05 10.95 5.16
N LEU A 168 10.44 10.21 4.23
CA LEU A 168 9.82 10.81 3.05
C LEU A 168 8.59 11.66 3.39
N LEU A 169 7.79 11.26 4.38
CA LEU A 169 6.66 12.07 4.88
C LEU A 169 7.11 13.36 5.58
N SER A 170 8.32 13.37 6.15
CA SER A 170 8.94 14.58 6.71
C SER A 170 9.46 15.50 5.61
N GLU A 171 9.97 14.93 4.51
CA GLU A 171 10.48 15.67 3.35
C GLU A 171 9.37 16.17 2.41
N ALA A 172 8.23 15.50 2.34
CA ALA A 172 7.11 15.83 1.44
C ALA A 172 6.22 16.99 1.96
N GLN A 173 6.67 17.73 2.98
CA GLN A 173 5.93 18.89 3.48
C GLN A 173 5.89 20.00 2.43
N PRO A 174 4.72 20.65 2.23
CA PRO A 174 4.58 21.68 1.21
C PRO A 174 5.48 22.88 1.51
N GLU A 175 6.41 23.14 0.59
CA GLU A 175 7.21 24.39 0.47
C GLU A 175 6.32 25.65 0.30
N ASP A 176 5.02 25.47 -0.03
CA ASP A 176 4.02 26.54 -0.17
C ASP A 176 3.43 27.03 1.16
N SER A 177 3.89 26.50 2.30
CA SER A 177 3.84 27.29 3.52
C SER A 177 4.83 28.42 3.23
N GLY A 178 4.35 29.61 2.89
CA GLY A 178 5.14 30.82 2.69
C GLY A 178 5.78 31.23 4.01
N ALA A 179 6.60 30.32 4.55
CA ALA A 179 6.96 30.22 5.93
C ALA A 179 8.01 31.28 6.16
N ASN A 180 7.52 32.45 6.51
CA ASN A 180 8.34 33.41 7.18
C ASN A 180 8.71 32.75 8.50
N LEU A 181 9.92 32.19 8.60
CA LEU A 181 10.50 31.65 9.84
C LEU A 181 10.51 32.67 11.01
N ASN A 182 10.04 33.89 10.76
CA ASN A 182 9.89 35.00 11.69
C ASN A 182 8.43 35.30 12.09
N ASP A 183 7.41 34.60 11.58
CA ASP A 183 6.01 34.79 12.00
C ASP A 183 5.68 33.90 13.22
N PRO A 184 5.42 34.47 14.42
CA PRO A 184 5.12 33.69 15.62
C PRO A 184 3.77 32.95 15.58
N PHE A 185 2.92 33.23 14.58
CA PHE A 185 1.55 32.71 14.50
C PHE A 185 1.37 31.61 13.45
N GLU A 186 2.42 31.24 12.72
CA GLU A 186 2.34 30.18 11.72
C GLU A 186 2.39 28.79 12.39
N PRO A 187 1.51 27.84 12.00
CA PRO A 187 1.53 26.50 12.55
C PRO A 187 2.87 25.80 12.23
N PRO A 188 3.46 25.08 13.20
CA PRO A 188 4.72 24.39 12.98
C PRO A 188 4.60 23.36 11.85
N PRO A 189 5.72 23.05 11.15
CA PRO A 189 5.74 21.98 10.16
C PRO A 189 5.25 20.67 10.79
N LEU A 190 4.53 19.87 10.02
CA LEU A 190 3.94 18.65 10.56
C LEU A 190 5.03 17.67 10.98
N SER A 191 4.81 17.04 12.13
CA SER A 191 5.64 15.89 12.49
C SER A 191 5.39 14.73 11.52
N PRO A 192 6.38 13.86 11.25
CA PRO A 192 6.18 12.66 10.44
C PRO A 192 4.98 11.81 10.88
N LEU A 193 4.72 11.76 12.18
CA LEU A 193 3.55 11.07 12.73
C LEU A 193 2.24 11.73 12.31
N GLN A 194 2.15 13.07 12.30
CA GLN A 194 0.96 13.78 11.83
C GLN A 194 0.74 13.55 10.32
N SER A 195 1.80 13.54 9.53
CA SER A 195 1.75 13.23 8.09
C SER A 195 1.29 11.78 7.85
N TYR A 196 1.79 10.83 8.64
CA TYR A 196 1.32 9.45 8.62
C TYR A 196 -0.17 9.35 8.97
N MET A 197 -0.61 10.08 10.00
CA MET A 197 -2.04 10.12 10.37
C MET A 197 -2.92 10.73 9.27
N ARG A 198 -2.41 11.71 8.52
CA ARG A 198 -3.10 12.23 7.32
C ARG A 198 -3.22 11.17 6.23
N MET A 199 -2.14 10.46 5.90
CA MET A 199 -2.18 9.32 4.96
C MET A 199 -3.20 8.27 5.40
N HIS A 200 -3.17 7.88 6.68
CA HIS A 200 -4.08 6.90 7.23
C HIS A 200 -5.55 7.35 7.08
N ARG A 201 -5.86 8.59 7.48
CA ARG A 201 -7.20 9.18 7.33
C ARG A 201 -7.63 9.29 5.87
N TYR A 202 -6.72 9.70 4.99
CA TYR A 202 -6.95 9.77 3.55
C TYR A 202 -7.36 8.40 3.00
N SER A 203 -6.77 7.30 3.47
CA SER A 203 -7.10 5.94 3.01
C SER A 203 -8.45 5.38 3.52
N ASN A 204 -8.98 5.93 4.62
CA ASN A 204 -10.16 5.38 5.32
C ASN A 204 -11.46 5.32 4.51
N PRO A 205 -11.81 6.31 3.65
CA PRO A 205 -13.03 6.26 2.86
C PRO A 205 -13.12 5.05 1.94
N LEU A 206 -12.03 4.34 1.64
CA LEU A 206 -12.05 3.09 0.88
C LEU A 206 -13.06 2.08 1.46
N TYR A 207 -13.15 1.96 2.78
CA TYR A 207 -14.12 1.07 3.41
C TYR A 207 -15.57 1.50 3.11
N ARG A 208 -15.84 2.81 3.16
CA ARG A 208 -17.17 3.34 2.82
C ARG A 208 -17.46 3.17 1.32
N VAL A 209 -16.50 3.43 0.44
CA VAL A 209 -16.69 3.29 -1.01
C VAL A 209 -16.93 1.83 -1.41
N ALA A 210 -16.19 0.89 -0.82
CA ALA A 210 -16.31 -0.54 -1.14
C ALA A 210 -17.60 -1.17 -0.59
N TRP A 211 -18.10 -0.70 0.57
CA TRP A 211 -19.20 -1.37 1.27
C TRP A 211 -20.51 -0.55 1.37
N ALA A 212 -20.48 0.78 1.22
CA ALA A 212 -21.70 1.61 1.32
C ALA A 212 -22.63 1.48 0.10
N THR A 213 -22.11 1.05 -1.06
CA THR A 213 -22.90 0.76 -2.26
C THR A 213 -23.84 -0.45 -2.08
N HIS A 214 -23.58 -1.30 -1.08
CA HIS A 214 -24.44 -2.45 -0.77
C HIS A 214 -25.56 -2.15 0.23
N ILE A 215 -25.49 -1.01 0.95
CA ILE A 215 -26.45 -0.66 2.01
C ILE A 215 -27.55 0.28 1.49
N LEU A 216 -27.32 0.96 0.35
CA LEU A 216 -28.25 1.94 -0.22
C LEU A 216 -28.73 1.54 -1.63
N LYS A 217 -29.21 0.30 -1.80
CA LYS A 217 -30.20 0.04 -2.85
C LYS A 217 -31.58 0.10 -2.19
N PRO A 218 -32.35 1.20 -2.34
CA PRO A 218 -33.76 1.14 -2.02
C PRO A 218 -34.39 0.17 -3.02
N ASN A 219 -35.06 -0.85 -2.50
CA ASN A 219 -36.00 -1.64 -3.29
C ASN A 219 -37.10 -0.68 -3.77
N TYR A 220 -37.04 -0.30 -5.04
CA TYR A 220 -38.18 0.22 -5.79
C TYR A 220 -38.51 -0.77 -6.90
#